data_AF-A0A174D018-F1
#
_entry.id   AF-A0A174D018-F1
#
_cell.length_a   1.000
_cell.length_b   1.000
_cell.length_c   1.000
_cell.angle_alpha   90.00
_cell.angle_beta   90.00
_cell.angle_gamma   90.00
#
_symmetry.space_group_name_H-M   'P 1'
#
loop_
_entity.id
_entity.type
_entity.pdbx_description
1 polymer ?
#
loop_
_entity_poly.entity_id
_entity_poly.type
_entity_poly.pdbx_seq_one_letter_code
_entity_poly.pdbx_strand_id
1 'polypeptide(L)'
;MQPKAARNIPIEALRLVAVAGIAVFHTFQWTFQAVCVGAVEYAPLAMFPYSGVLGFINLLGCWANEVFFMISGYFLIASAERAWDGGATWKSQMQRTAQRLGKVILPTAFYCLVALAWSTVVSPIPDVTLNTHYWYTLGLEFIWVYAATVFMASWFGLAKSRLPQKTYKTTVIAVGILAFVVNGYLAAMSATSAGEFSWLQKLMSAVTYIIAFLIGGLLRDVTGAMDSDKAGALGTRSLAAVLVLATILEGALSFTGNLTAMAVLSYKSTSLISFALAAASLLFAATRRRASGNPRTAGVIVTLSTATLGFYVMQSLTSSLWRPVFNTLLANILISQNSPAAICIVTGIVISIVFALALLIIDAARSLIERKLKRQ
;
A
#
# COMPACT_ATOMS: atom_id res chain seq x y z
N MET A 1 17.75 -14.06 26.22
CA MET A 1 17.05 -13.67 24.97
C MET A 1 15.90 -12.74 25.35
N GLN A 2 15.88 -11.49 24.87
CA GLN A 2 14.71 -10.63 25.13
C GLN A 2 13.46 -11.27 24.47
N PRO A 3 12.32 -11.33 25.18
CA PRO A 3 11.09 -11.85 24.61
C PRO A 3 10.74 -11.03 23.36
N LYS A 4 10.50 -11.73 22.24
CA LYS A 4 10.08 -11.13 20.98
C LYS A 4 8.80 -10.33 21.25
N ALA A 5 8.85 -9.01 21.03
CA ALA A 5 7.72 -8.13 21.31
C ALA A 5 6.43 -8.69 20.70
N ALA A 6 5.37 -8.81 21.52
CA ALA A 6 4.08 -9.30 21.07
C ALA A 6 3.57 -8.44 19.90
N ARG A 7 3.21 -9.09 18.78
CA ARG A 7 2.74 -8.39 17.57
C ARG A 7 1.45 -7.61 17.86
N ASN A 8 1.32 -6.43 17.26
CA ASN A 8 0.13 -5.61 17.37
C ASN A 8 -0.92 -6.11 16.35
N ILE A 9 -1.86 -6.93 16.80
CA ILE A 9 -2.88 -7.57 15.94
C ILE A 9 -3.71 -6.55 15.14
N PRO A 10 -4.23 -5.45 15.71
CA PRO A 10 -4.85 -4.38 14.94
C PRO A 10 -4.02 -3.84 13.77
N ILE A 11 -2.72 -3.64 13.94
CA ILE A 11 -1.83 -3.17 12.86
C ILE A 11 -1.62 -4.26 11.79
N GLU A 12 -1.51 -5.52 12.21
CA GLU A 12 -1.42 -6.63 11.26
C GLU A 12 -2.72 -6.80 10.46
N ALA A 13 -3.88 -6.58 11.10
CA ALA A 13 -5.18 -6.55 10.42
C ALA A 13 -5.25 -5.39 9.42
N LEU A 14 -4.80 -4.19 9.80
CA LEU A 14 -4.73 -3.05 8.89
C LEU A 14 -3.87 -3.36 7.66
N ARG A 15 -2.75 -4.09 7.81
CA ARG A 15 -1.93 -4.53 6.67
C ARG A 15 -2.73 -5.45 5.71
N LEU A 16 -3.58 -6.33 6.24
CA LEU A 16 -4.45 -7.17 5.41
C LEU A 16 -5.55 -6.37 4.70
N VAL A 17 -6.12 -5.36 5.37
CA VAL A 17 -7.08 -4.44 4.72
C VAL A 17 -6.39 -3.65 3.61
N ALA A 18 -5.14 -3.23 3.80
CA ALA A 18 -4.35 -2.59 2.74
C ALA A 18 -4.14 -3.54 1.54
N VAL A 19 -3.77 -4.80 1.78
CA VAL A 19 -3.67 -5.82 0.71
C VAL A 19 -4.97 -5.97 -0.07
N ALA A 20 -6.10 -6.06 0.63
CA ALA A 20 -7.42 -6.08 0.00
C ALA A 20 -7.68 -4.82 -0.84
N GLY A 21 -7.36 -3.64 -0.30
CA GLY A 21 -7.48 -2.36 -1.01
C GLY A 21 -6.68 -2.31 -2.31
N ILE A 22 -5.44 -2.80 -2.30
CA ILE A 22 -4.58 -2.87 -3.49
C ILE A 22 -5.10 -3.86 -4.52
N ALA A 23 -5.60 -5.00 -4.08
CA ALA A 23 -6.19 -5.98 -4.98
C ALA A 23 -7.41 -5.39 -5.71
N VAL A 24 -8.33 -4.77 -4.95
CA VAL A 24 -9.51 -4.10 -5.51
C VAL A 24 -9.09 -2.95 -6.43
N PHE A 25 -8.17 -2.08 -6.00
CA PHE A 25 -7.64 -1.00 -6.82
C PHE A 25 -7.10 -1.52 -8.16
N HIS A 26 -6.22 -2.51 -8.16
CA HIS A 26 -5.59 -2.98 -9.40
C HIS A 26 -6.57 -3.69 -10.34
N THR A 27 -7.64 -4.29 -9.83
CA THR A 27 -8.74 -4.83 -10.65
C THR A 27 -9.53 -3.72 -11.34
N PHE A 28 -9.82 -2.62 -10.64
CA PHE A 28 -10.61 -1.51 -11.20
C PHE A 28 -9.78 -0.39 -11.84
N GLN A 29 -8.45 -0.44 -11.75
CA GLN A 29 -7.57 0.62 -12.24
C GLN A 29 -7.81 0.93 -13.72
N TRP A 30 -7.95 -0.10 -14.55
CA TRP A 30 -8.27 0.07 -15.98
C TRP A 30 -9.70 0.57 -16.16
N THR A 31 -10.67 -0.01 -15.45
CA THR A 31 -12.08 0.40 -15.47
C THR A 31 -12.25 1.88 -15.18
N PHE A 32 -11.57 2.41 -14.16
CA PHE A 32 -11.62 3.83 -13.82
C PHE A 32 -11.03 4.71 -14.93
N GLN A 33 -9.89 4.33 -15.49
CA GLN A 33 -9.29 5.04 -16.64
C GLN A 33 -10.23 5.06 -17.84
N ALA A 34 -10.84 3.92 -18.16
CA ALA A 34 -11.81 3.79 -19.25
C ALA A 34 -13.05 4.67 -19.04
N VAL A 35 -13.56 4.76 -17.81
CA VAL A 35 -14.65 5.67 -17.43
C VAL A 35 -14.23 7.13 -17.63
N CYS A 36 -13.04 7.52 -17.18
CA CYS A 36 -12.55 8.90 -17.31
C CYS A 36 -12.36 9.35 -18.76
N VAL A 37 -12.02 8.45 -19.69
CA VAL A 37 -11.89 8.76 -21.13
C VAL A 37 -13.19 8.57 -21.92
N GLY A 38 -14.30 8.21 -21.26
CA GLY A 38 -15.61 8.06 -21.90
C GLY A 38 -15.75 6.81 -22.76
N ALA A 39 -15.06 5.71 -22.42
CA ALA A 39 -15.23 4.44 -23.12
C ALA A 39 -16.67 3.93 -23.02
N VAL A 40 -17.26 3.60 -24.18
CA VAL A 40 -18.71 3.31 -24.30
C VAL A 40 -19.12 2.10 -23.45
N GLU A 41 -18.30 1.05 -23.36
CA GLU A 41 -18.63 -0.14 -22.58
C GLU A 41 -18.75 0.15 -21.07
N TYR A 42 -18.15 1.26 -20.61
CA TYR A 42 -18.08 1.64 -19.20
C TYR A 42 -19.00 2.81 -18.84
N ALA A 43 -19.79 3.31 -19.79
CA ALA A 43 -20.73 4.41 -19.57
C ALA A 43 -21.66 4.24 -18.33
N PRO A 44 -22.18 3.03 -18.02
CA PRO A 44 -23.00 2.83 -16.82
C PRO A 44 -22.31 3.17 -15.50
N LEU A 45 -20.97 3.14 -15.46
CA LEU A 45 -20.16 3.42 -14.27
C LEU A 45 -19.80 4.90 -14.12
N ALA A 46 -20.00 5.72 -15.14
CA ALA A 46 -19.74 7.17 -15.09
C ALA A 46 -20.78 7.93 -14.25
N MET A 47 -21.97 7.35 -14.09
CA MET A 47 -23.11 7.99 -13.43
C MET A 47 -23.05 7.87 -11.90
N PHE A 48 -23.56 8.88 -11.20
CA PHE A 48 -23.80 8.80 -9.76
C PHE A 48 -24.80 7.66 -9.44
N PRO A 49 -24.58 6.85 -8.39
CA PRO A 49 -23.50 6.92 -7.39
C PRO A 49 -22.24 6.09 -7.74
N TYR A 50 -22.23 5.40 -8.88
CA TYR A 50 -21.20 4.42 -9.25
C TYR A 50 -19.85 5.07 -9.52
N SER A 51 -19.82 6.27 -10.12
CA SER A 51 -18.57 7.00 -10.30
C SER A 51 -17.92 7.34 -8.97
N GLY A 52 -18.71 7.73 -7.96
CA GLY A 52 -18.23 7.99 -6.59
C GLY A 52 -17.60 6.76 -5.95
N VAL A 53 -18.22 5.58 -6.12
CA VAL A 53 -17.66 4.31 -5.64
C VAL A 53 -16.34 3.99 -6.35
N LEU A 54 -16.25 4.23 -7.65
CA LEU A 54 -15.00 4.05 -8.39
C LEU A 54 -13.90 5.04 -7.96
N GLY A 55 -14.25 6.31 -7.71
CA GLY A 55 -13.31 7.29 -7.16
C GLY A 55 -12.75 6.84 -5.82
N PHE A 56 -13.62 6.34 -4.93
CA PHE A 56 -13.21 5.71 -3.68
C PHE A 56 -12.28 4.51 -3.86
N ILE A 57 -12.61 3.60 -4.79
CA ILE A 57 -11.74 2.46 -5.11
C ILE A 57 -10.37 2.95 -5.59
N ASN A 58 -10.33 4.02 -6.38
CA ASN A 58 -9.08 4.59 -6.85
C ASN A 58 -8.24 5.18 -5.70
N LEU A 59 -8.87 5.82 -4.71
CA LEU A 59 -8.21 6.26 -3.47
C LEU A 59 -7.59 5.09 -2.66
N LEU A 60 -8.22 3.90 -2.68
CA LEU A 60 -7.71 2.74 -1.94
C LEU A 60 -6.30 2.33 -2.37
N GLY A 61 -5.95 2.51 -3.64
CA GLY A 61 -4.60 2.20 -4.14
C GLY A 61 -3.53 3.06 -3.46
N CYS A 62 -3.72 4.38 -3.45
CA CYS A 62 -2.85 5.32 -2.74
C CYS A 62 -2.79 5.03 -1.25
N TRP A 63 -3.97 4.95 -0.62
CA TRP A 63 -4.13 4.74 0.82
C TRP A 63 -3.39 3.48 1.28
N ALA A 64 -3.59 2.36 0.60
CA ALA A 64 -3.02 1.08 0.99
C ALA A 64 -1.49 1.04 0.88
N ASN A 65 -0.94 1.66 -0.18
CA ASN A 65 0.51 1.81 -0.33
C ASN A 65 1.07 2.68 0.81
N GLU A 66 0.45 3.82 1.11
CA GLU A 66 0.87 4.70 2.20
C GLU A 66 0.77 4.01 3.56
N VAL A 67 -0.28 3.24 3.82
CA VAL A 67 -0.42 2.40 5.02
C VAL A 67 0.76 1.43 5.14
N PHE A 68 1.16 0.77 4.04
CA PHE A 68 2.28 -0.17 4.06
C PHE A 68 3.60 0.49 4.47
N PHE A 69 3.91 1.66 3.89
CA PHE A 69 5.10 2.44 4.24
C PHE A 69 5.02 3.02 5.65
N MET A 70 3.87 3.56 6.07
CA MET A 70 3.66 4.09 7.42
C MET A 70 3.83 3.01 8.49
N ILE A 71 3.23 1.83 8.32
CA ILE A 71 3.41 0.68 9.24
C ILE A 71 4.90 0.32 9.32
N SER A 72 5.59 0.30 8.19
CA SER A 72 7.01 -0.03 8.15
C SER A 72 7.85 1.01 8.91
N GLY A 73 7.60 2.30 8.70
CA GLY A 73 8.27 3.38 9.42
C GLY A 73 8.01 3.36 10.92
N TYR A 74 6.75 3.11 11.30
CA TYR A 74 6.29 2.99 12.70
C TYR A 74 7.11 2.00 13.52
N PHE A 75 7.53 0.89 12.92
CA PHE A 75 8.37 -0.11 13.60
C PHE A 75 9.86 0.03 13.32
N LEU A 76 10.26 0.31 12.07
CA LEU A 76 11.66 0.26 11.66
C LEU A 76 12.46 1.47 12.15
N ILE A 77 11.90 2.69 12.09
CA ILE A 77 12.56 3.90 12.58
C ILE A 77 12.76 3.82 14.09
N ALA A 78 11.69 3.51 14.83
CA ALA A 78 11.75 3.36 16.29
C ALA A 78 12.62 2.18 16.76
N SER A 79 12.79 1.15 15.92
CA SER A 79 13.74 0.08 16.21
C SER A 79 15.19 0.50 15.92
N ALA A 80 15.42 1.35 14.93
CA ALA A 80 16.76 1.84 14.58
C ALA A 80 17.24 2.88 15.59
N GLU A 81 16.38 3.83 15.98
CA GLU A 81 16.60 4.81 17.05
C GLU A 81 17.03 4.14 18.35
N ARG A 82 16.22 3.23 18.90
CA ARG A 82 16.57 2.49 20.13
C ARG A 82 17.89 1.75 20.05
N ALA A 83 18.28 1.31 18.86
CA ALA A 83 19.56 0.65 18.67
C ALA A 83 20.72 1.65 18.71
N TRP A 84 20.56 2.84 18.12
CA TRP A 84 21.53 3.93 18.23
C TRP A 84 21.68 4.41 19.67
N ASP A 85 20.57 4.62 20.39
CA ASP A 85 20.59 5.03 21.80
C ASP A 85 21.24 3.97 22.70
N GLY A 86 21.06 2.69 22.35
CA GLY A 86 21.73 1.56 23.01
C GLY A 86 23.20 1.37 22.64
N GLY A 87 23.84 2.33 21.97
CA GLY A 87 25.27 2.28 21.63
C GLY A 87 25.64 1.38 20.46
N ALA A 88 24.70 1.06 19.56
CA ALA A 88 25.00 0.23 18.39
C ALA A 88 26.10 0.84 17.51
N THR A 89 27.07 0.02 17.11
CA THR A 89 28.09 0.41 16.14
C THR A 89 27.52 0.46 14.72
N TRP A 90 28.15 1.23 13.82
CA TRP A 90 27.79 1.28 12.40
C TRP A 90 27.70 -0.11 11.76
N LYS A 91 28.69 -0.97 12.06
CA LYS A 91 28.73 -2.36 11.57
C LYS A 91 27.49 -3.16 12.00
N SER A 92 27.08 -3.04 13.27
CA SER A 92 25.91 -3.75 13.78
C SER A 92 24.60 -3.27 13.13
N GLN A 93 24.48 -1.98 12.81
CA GLN A 93 23.32 -1.41 12.13
C GLN A 93 23.28 -1.80 10.65
N MET A 94 24.42 -1.81 9.98
CA MET A 94 24.53 -2.32 8.62
C MET A 94 24.17 -3.80 8.54
N GLN A 95 24.60 -4.62 9.51
CA GLN A 95 24.20 -6.04 9.57
C GLN A 95 22.68 -6.21 9.76
N ARG A 96 22.05 -5.43 10.65
CA ARG A 96 20.59 -5.44 10.82
C ARG A 96 19.86 -5.00 9.57
N THR A 97 20.39 -3.99 8.88
CA THR A 97 19.86 -3.49 7.61
C THR A 97 19.94 -4.57 6.54
N ALA A 98 21.10 -5.23 6.40
CA ALA A 98 21.28 -6.36 5.49
C ALA A 98 20.33 -7.53 5.80
N GLN A 99 20.13 -7.88 7.07
CA GLN A 99 19.16 -8.89 7.47
C GLN A 99 17.70 -8.51 7.14
N ARG A 100 17.36 -7.22 7.23
CA ARG A 100 16.02 -6.71 6.86
C ARG A 100 15.84 -6.72 5.34
N LEU A 101 16.84 -6.24 4.59
CA LEU A 101 16.87 -6.28 3.13
C LEU A 101 16.81 -7.71 2.61
N GLY A 102 17.49 -8.66 3.25
CA GLY A 102 17.42 -10.08 2.89
C GLY A 102 16.00 -10.64 2.95
N LYS A 103 15.15 -10.15 3.87
CA LYS A 103 13.73 -10.53 3.96
C LYS A 103 12.87 -9.93 2.85
N VAL A 104 13.39 -8.95 2.11
CA VAL A 104 12.72 -8.34 0.96
C VAL A 104 13.25 -8.93 -0.35
N ILE A 105 14.57 -8.92 -0.51
CA ILE A 105 15.26 -9.32 -1.73
C ILE A 105 15.15 -10.82 -1.97
N LEU A 106 15.31 -11.66 -0.94
CA LEU A 106 15.33 -13.12 -1.14
C LEU A 106 13.98 -13.69 -1.59
N PRO A 107 12.83 -13.34 -0.98
CA PRO A 107 11.53 -13.77 -1.51
C PRO A 107 11.27 -13.21 -2.91
N THR A 108 11.65 -11.96 -3.18
CA THR A 108 11.48 -11.34 -4.50
C THR A 108 12.27 -12.10 -5.57
N ALA A 109 13.55 -12.38 -5.31
CA ALA A 109 14.39 -13.17 -6.20
C ALA A 109 13.82 -14.58 -6.42
N PHE A 110 13.34 -15.24 -5.36
CA PHE A 110 12.69 -16.54 -5.46
C PHE A 110 11.49 -16.50 -6.42
N TYR A 111 10.59 -15.53 -6.25
CA TYR A 111 9.42 -15.40 -7.11
C TYR A 111 9.78 -15.02 -8.55
N CYS A 112 10.81 -14.19 -8.76
CA CYS A 112 11.30 -13.90 -10.10
C CYS A 112 11.85 -15.16 -10.79
N LEU A 113 12.60 -16.00 -10.07
CA LEU A 113 13.11 -17.26 -10.61
C LEU A 113 11.98 -18.25 -10.92
N VAL A 114 10.98 -18.37 -10.05
CA VAL A 114 9.80 -19.21 -10.28
C VAL A 114 9.00 -18.73 -11.49
N ALA A 115 8.74 -17.42 -11.60
CA ALA A 115 8.03 -16.84 -12.74
C ALA A 115 8.79 -17.06 -14.04
N LEU A 116 10.11 -16.87 -14.02
CA LEU A 116 10.96 -17.13 -15.19
C LEU A 116 10.94 -18.60 -15.58
N ALA A 117 11.10 -19.52 -14.63
CA ALA A 117 11.06 -20.97 -14.89
C ALA A 117 9.69 -21.41 -15.42
N TRP A 118 8.60 -20.86 -14.90
CA TRP A 118 7.25 -21.12 -15.40
C TRP A 118 7.09 -20.61 -16.83
N SER A 119 7.54 -19.38 -17.11
CA SER A 119 7.47 -18.75 -18.43
C SER A 119 8.24 -19.54 -19.48
N THR A 120 9.37 -20.15 -19.10
CA THR A 120 10.20 -20.92 -20.03
C THR A 120 9.77 -22.37 -20.22
N VAL A 121 9.26 -23.03 -19.18
CA VAL A 121 9.01 -24.49 -19.19
C VAL A 121 7.54 -24.86 -19.28
N VAL A 122 6.63 -24.06 -18.73
CA VAL A 122 5.22 -24.44 -18.56
C VAL A 122 4.33 -23.69 -19.55
N SER A 123 4.29 -22.37 -19.45
CA SER A 123 3.48 -21.52 -20.30
C SER A 123 4.09 -20.12 -20.32
N PRO A 124 4.35 -19.54 -21.50
CA PRO A 124 4.88 -18.18 -21.62
C PRO A 124 4.03 -17.19 -20.82
N ILE A 125 4.67 -16.49 -19.90
CA ILE A 125 4.07 -15.33 -19.23
C ILE A 125 4.45 -14.12 -20.07
N PRO A 126 3.48 -13.34 -20.60
CA PRO A 126 3.78 -12.14 -21.36
C PRO A 126 4.70 -11.22 -20.56
N ASP A 127 5.71 -10.67 -21.23
CA ASP A 127 6.73 -9.76 -20.70
C ASP A 127 7.78 -10.35 -19.74
N VAL A 128 7.67 -11.64 -19.36
CA VAL A 128 8.65 -12.32 -18.50
C VAL A 128 9.61 -13.14 -19.34
N THR A 129 10.73 -12.54 -19.71
CA THR A 129 11.85 -13.20 -20.42
C THR A 129 13.20 -12.76 -19.85
N LEU A 130 14.25 -13.56 -20.08
CA LEU A 130 15.62 -13.21 -19.68
C LEU A 130 16.14 -11.92 -20.34
N ASN A 131 15.68 -11.63 -21.56
CA ASN A 131 16.16 -10.50 -22.36
C ASN A 131 15.45 -9.18 -22.03
N THR A 132 14.39 -9.24 -21.23
CA THR A 132 13.60 -8.07 -20.84
C THR A 132 13.89 -7.73 -19.37
N HIS A 133 14.48 -6.57 -19.11
CA HIS A 133 14.79 -6.16 -17.73
C HIS A 133 13.62 -5.51 -17.00
N TYR A 134 12.60 -5.05 -17.72
CA TYR A 134 11.50 -4.26 -17.16
C TYR A 134 10.73 -4.99 -16.06
N TRP A 135 10.38 -6.27 -16.27
CA TRP A 135 9.49 -7.01 -15.36
C TRP A 135 10.06 -7.21 -13.96
N TYR A 136 11.39 -7.29 -13.81
CA TYR A 136 12.05 -7.40 -12.50
C TYR A 136 12.66 -6.09 -11.99
N THR A 137 12.68 -5.03 -12.80
CA THR A 137 13.11 -3.68 -12.39
C THR A 137 11.89 -2.81 -12.12
N LEU A 138 11.44 -2.03 -13.12
CA LEU A 138 10.31 -1.10 -13.00
C LEU A 138 8.97 -1.82 -12.76
N GLY A 139 8.81 -3.07 -13.22
CA GLY A 139 7.64 -3.90 -12.91
C GLY A 139 7.49 -4.24 -11.42
N LEU A 140 8.58 -4.12 -10.65
CA LEU A 140 8.64 -4.30 -9.20
C LEU A 140 9.02 -2.99 -8.48
N GLU A 141 8.74 -1.82 -9.08
CA GLU A 141 9.13 -0.51 -8.54
C GLU A 141 8.76 -0.34 -7.06
N PHE A 142 7.56 -0.78 -6.66
CA PHE A 142 7.09 -0.71 -5.28
C PHE A 142 8.01 -1.46 -4.31
N ILE A 143 8.49 -2.65 -4.71
CA ILE A 143 9.39 -3.48 -3.89
C ILE A 143 10.75 -2.81 -3.75
N TRP A 144 11.27 -2.21 -4.83
CA TRP A 144 12.56 -1.54 -4.81
C TRP A 144 12.53 -0.25 -4.00
N VAL A 145 11.47 0.54 -4.11
CA VAL A 145 11.26 1.70 -3.23
C VAL A 145 11.13 1.25 -1.78
N TYR A 146 10.41 0.15 -1.52
CA TYR A 146 10.35 -0.42 -0.18
C TYR A 146 11.73 -0.83 0.34
N ALA A 147 12.53 -1.55 -0.44
CA ALA A 147 13.88 -1.92 -0.07
C ALA A 147 14.75 -0.68 0.24
N ALA A 148 14.65 0.37 -0.57
CA ALA A 148 15.32 1.64 -0.32
C ALA A 148 14.89 2.27 1.02
N THR A 149 13.60 2.30 1.34
CA THR A 149 13.13 2.82 2.64
C THR A 149 13.61 1.98 3.83
N VAL A 150 13.65 0.65 3.69
CA VAL A 150 14.20 -0.26 4.71
C VAL A 150 15.69 0.01 4.94
N PHE A 151 16.43 0.29 3.87
CA PHE A 151 17.83 0.70 3.95
C PHE A 151 17.98 2.05 4.68
N MET A 152 17.20 3.05 4.29
CA MET A 152 17.22 4.39 4.90
C MET A 152 16.76 4.43 6.36
N ALA A 153 16.04 3.41 6.85
CA ALA A 153 15.56 3.33 8.23
C ALA A 153 16.65 3.56 9.28
N SER A 154 17.88 3.09 9.02
CA SER A 154 19.03 3.26 9.91
C SER A 154 19.47 4.73 10.01
N TRP A 155 19.47 5.46 8.89
CA TRP A 155 19.77 6.89 8.86
C TRP A 155 18.68 7.72 9.51
N PHE A 156 17.40 7.41 9.25
CA PHE A 156 16.30 8.10 9.89
C PHE A 156 16.27 7.85 11.40
N GLY A 157 16.56 6.63 11.84
CA GLY A 157 16.73 6.33 13.26
C GLY A 157 17.89 7.11 13.89
N LEU A 158 19.00 7.27 13.16
CA LEU A 158 20.15 8.06 13.63
C LEU A 158 19.78 9.55 13.74
N ALA A 159 19.20 10.12 12.69
CA ALA A 159 18.74 11.50 12.68
C ALA A 159 17.79 11.76 13.86
N LYS A 160 16.87 10.83 14.11
CA LYS A 160 15.95 10.91 15.25
C LYS A 160 16.66 10.84 16.62
N SER A 161 17.65 9.96 16.79
CA SER A 161 18.43 9.87 18.05
C SER A 161 19.32 11.10 18.33
N ARG A 162 19.71 11.84 17.30
CA ARG A 162 20.70 12.93 17.40
C ARG A 162 20.07 14.32 17.36
N LEU A 163 18.94 14.47 16.69
CA LEU A 163 18.26 15.76 16.57
C LEU A 163 17.29 15.99 17.73
N PRO A 164 17.09 17.24 18.16
CA PRO A 164 16.01 17.57 19.07
C PRO A 164 14.66 17.12 18.49
N GLN A 165 13.80 16.51 19.32
CA GLN A 165 12.50 15.99 18.88
C GLN A 165 11.64 17.05 18.17
N LYS A 166 11.68 18.30 18.65
CA LYS A 166 10.98 19.43 18.03
C LYS A 166 11.48 19.69 16.61
N THR A 167 12.79 19.67 16.40
CA THR A 167 13.40 19.90 15.07
C THR A 167 13.02 18.78 14.12
N TYR A 168 13.23 17.51 14.52
CA TYR A 168 12.88 16.36 13.69
C TYR A 168 11.41 16.36 13.27
N LYS A 169 10.49 16.57 14.23
CA LYS A 169 9.05 16.65 13.97
C LYS A 169 8.71 17.77 12.98
N THR A 170 9.20 18.98 13.23
CA THR A 170 8.93 20.14 12.36
C THR A 170 9.47 19.91 10.95
N THR A 171 10.69 19.36 10.81
CA THR A 171 11.28 19.07 9.50
C THR A 171 10.45 18.06 8.72
N VAL A 172 10.04 16.94 9.33
CA VAL A 172 9.22 15.93 8.66
C VAL A 172 7.87 16.51 8.21
N ILE A 173 7.22 17.33 9.06
CA ILE A 173 5.95 17.99 8.71
C ILE A 173 6.15 18.99 7.56
N ALA A 174 7.18 19.84 7.64
CA ALA A 174 7.46 20.85 6.62
C ALA A 174 7.77 20.22 5.25
N VAL A 175 8.61 19.18 5.22
CA VAL A 175 8.91 18.41 4.00
C VAL A 175 7.66 17.72 3.47
N GLY A 176 6.83 17.17 4.36
CA GLY A 176 5.53 16.59 4.01
C GLY A 176 4.62 17.59 3.29
N ILE A 177 4.43 18.77 3.89
CA ILE A 177 3.62 19.85 3.29
C ILE A 177 4.16 20.23 1.91
N LEU A 178 5.47 20.46 1.80
CA LEU A 178 6.09 20.84 0.53
C LEU A 178 5.86 19.79 -0.56
N ALA A 179 6.02 18.50 -0.24
CA ALA A 179 5.80 17.44 -1.21
C ALA A 179 4.34 17.36 -1.66
N PHE A 180 3.37 17.54 -0.75
CA PHE A 180 1.96 17.54 -1.13
C PHE A 180 1.55 18.79 -1.93
N VAL A 181 2.20 19.93 -1.71
CA VAL A 181 2.04 21.12 -2.59
C VAL A 181 2.54 20.81 -3.99
N VAL A 182 3.74 20.22 -4.12
CA VAL A 182 4.30 19.81 -5.42
C VAL A 182 3.40 18.76 -6.09
N ASN A 183 2.91 17.78 -5.34
CA ASN A 183 1.99 16.76 -5.84
C ASN A 183 0.70 17.37 -6.38
N GLY A 184 0.09 18.31 -5.65
CA GLY A 184 -1.12 19.01 -6.11
C GLY A 184 -0.89 19.78 -7.40
N TYR A 185 0.24 20.48 -7.50
CA TYR A 185 0.63 21.17 -8.73
C TYR A 185 0.81 20.21 -9.91
N LEU A 186 1.54 19.11 -9.71
CA LEU A 186 1.78 18.13 -10.77
C LEU A 186 0.51 17.40 -11.20
N ALA A 187 -0.41 17.12 -10.27
CA ALA A 187 -1.69 16.51 -10.59
C ALA A 187 -2.55 17.45 -11.44
N ALA A 188 -2.57 18.76 -11.12
CA ALA A 188 -3.24 19.77 -11.92
C ALA A 188 -2.62 19.92 -13.33
N MET A 189 -1.29 19.96 -13.43
CA MET A 189 -0.59 20.07 -14.72
C MET A 189 -0.69 18.79 -15.55
N SER A 190 -0.80 17.61 -14.91
CA SER A 190 -0.93 16.34 -15.65
C SER A 190 -2.20 16.27 -16.48
N ALA A 191 -3.27 16.95 -16.06
CA ALA A 191 -4.53 16.98 -16.80
C ALA A 191 -4.42 17.82 -18.09
N THR A 192 -3.48 18.76 -18.17
CA THR A 192 -3.33 19.70 -19.29
C THR A 192 -2.17 19.37 -20.23
N SER A 193 -1.16 18.62 -19.77
CA SER A 193 0.12 18.40 -20.49
C SER A 193 0.27 17.00 -21.14
N ALA A 194 -0.82 16.26 -21.33
CA ALA A 194 -0.82 14.93 -21.99
C ALA A 194 0.23 13.91 -21.46
N GLY A 195 0.70 14.07 -20.22
CA GLY A 195 1.66 13.14 -19.59
C GLY A 195 3.15 13.49 -19.75
N GLU A 196 3.51 14.69 -20.19
CA GLU A 196 4.92 15.17 -20.26
C GLU A 196 5.69 14.95 -18.93
N PHE A 197 5.01 15.11 -17.79
CA PHE A 197 5.62 14.97 -16.46
C PHE A 197 5.49 13.56 -15.85
N SER A 198 5.17 12.53 -16.65
CA SER A 198 4.89 11.18 -16.16
C SER A 198 6.06 10.54 -15.38
N TRP A 199 7.30 10.84 -15.73
CA TRP A 199 8.50 10.40 -15.02
C TRP A 199 8.66 11.10 -13.67
N LEU A 200 8.41 12.41 -13.62
CA LEU A 200 8.50 13.21 -12.40
C LEU A 200 7.43 12.78 -11.39
N GLN A 201 6.25 12.42 -11.88
CA GLN A 201 5.18 11.85 -11.06
C GLN A 201 5.58 10.51 -10.42
N LYS A 202 6.31 9.65 -11.14
CA LYS A 202 6.81 8.39 -10.55
C LYS A 202 7.80 8.68 -9.42
N LEU A 203 8.68 9.66 -9.61
CA LEU A 203 9.61 10.10 -8.57
C LEU A 203 8.86 10.66 -7.35
N MET A 204 7.83 11.48 -7.57
CA MET A 204 7.03 12.04 -6.49
C MET A 204 6.18 10.99 -5.73
N SER A 205 5.77 9.91 -6.40
CA SER A 205 5.19 8.75 -5.72
C SER A 205 6.19 8.14 -4.72
N ALA A 206 7.46 7.97 -5.12
CA ALA A 206 8.50 7.47 -4.23
C ALA A 206 8.78 8.44 -3.06
N VAL A 207 8.79 9.75 -3.32
CA VAL A 207 8.92 10.78 -2.27
C VAL A 207 7.77 10.69 -1.27
N THR A 208 6.53 10.53 -1.75
CA THR A 208 5.35 10.40 -0.89
C THR A 208 5.43 9.15 0.00
N TYR A 209 5.96 8.03 -0.52
CA TYR A 209 6.22 6.83 0.27
C TYR A 209 7.30 7.03 1.35
N ILE A 210 8.35 7.80 1.06
CA ILE A 210 9.36 8.17 2.07
C ILE A 210 8.73 9.03 3.17
N ILE A 211 7.86 9.97 2.80
CA ILE A 211 7.14 10.81 3.75
C ILE A 211 6.17 9.97 4.59
N ALA A 212 5.44 9.03 3.98
CA ALA A 212 4.60 8.07 4.66
C ALA A 212 5.42 7.26 5.68
N PHE A 213 6.59 6.78 5.28
CA PHE A 213 7.53 6.09 6.17
C PHE A 213 7.94 6.97 7.38
N LEU A 214 8.30 8.23 7.15
CA LEU A 214 8.66 9.17 8.21
C LEU A 214 7.49 9.51 9.15
N ILE A 215 6.30 9.75 8.62
CA ILE A 215 5.07 9.98 9.40
C ILE A 215 4.72 8.77 10.26
N GLY A 216 4.91 7.54 9.74
CA GLY A 216 4.81 6.32 10.53
C GLY A 216 5.70 6.36 11.78
N GLY A 217 6.95 6.82 11.63
CA GLY A 217 7.89 7.02 12.74
C GLY A 217 7.41 8.06 13.76
N LEU A 218 6.82 9.18 13.32
CA LEU A 218 6.23 10.19 14.22
C LEU A 218 4.98 9.69 14.94
N LEU A 219 4.12 8.92 14.26
CA LEU A 219 2.94 8.32 14.87
C LEU A 219 3.32 7.35 16.00
N ARG A 220 4.49 6.71 15.92
CA ARG A 220 5.01 5.89 17.01
C ARG A 220 5.27 6.70 18.28
N ASP A 221 5.74 7.93 18.16
CA ASP A 221 6.00 8.81 19.31
C ASP A 221 4.70 9.28 19.95
N VAL A 222 3.73 9.69 19.12
CA VAL A 222 2.40 10.11 19.58
C VAL A 222 1.71 8.98 20.34
N THR A 223 1.72 7.77 19.78
CA THR A 223 1.10 6.60 20.39
C THR A 223 1.86 6.05 21.60
N GLY A 224 3.16 6.35 21.72
CA GLY A 224 3.97 5.99 22.88
C GLY A 224 3.85 6.96 24.06
N ALA A 225 3.59 8.24 23.79
CA ALA A 225 3.56 9.31 24.80
C ALA A 225 2.14 9.62 25.35
N MET A 226 1.08 9.34 24.59
CA MET A 226 -0.29 9.66 25.00
C MET A 226 -0.91 8.57 25.89
N ASP A 227 -1.77 8.99 26.83
CA ASP A 227 -2.67 8.09 27.56
C ASP A 227 -3.49 7.23 26.59
N SER A 228 -3.59 5.93 26.85
CA SER A 228 -4.22 4.96 25.95
C SER A 228 -5.66 5.34 25.56
N ASP A 229 -6.43 5.95 26.46
CA ASP A 229 -7.82 6.31 26.21
C ASP A 229 -7.94 7.57 25.36
N LYS A 230 -7.11 8.58 25.60
CA LYS A 230 -7.04 9.80 24.78
C LYS A 230 -6.55 9.48 23.37
N ALA A 231 -5.55 8.61 23.26
CA ALA A 231 -5.02 8.16 21.98
C ALA A 231 -6.05 7.33 21.18
N GLY A 232 -6.83 6.49 21.85
CA GLY A 232 -7.93 5.73 21.25
C GLY A 232 -9.05 6.63 20.71
N ALA A 233 -9.47 7.61 21.50
CA ALA A 233 -10.48 8.59 21.09
C ALA A 233 -10.00 9.43 19.91
N LEU A 234 -8.74 9.89 19.93
CA LEU A 234 -8.13 10.62 18.83
C LEU A 234 -8.12 9.79 17.54
N GLY A 235 -7.61 8.55 17.59
CA GLY A 235 -7.57 7.68 16.41
C GLY A 235 -8.94 7.44 15.80
N THR A 236 -9.96 7.19 16.63
CA THR A 236 -11.33 6.96 16.17
C THR A 236 -11.94 8.22 15.53
N ARG A 237 -11.80 9.37 16.18
CA ARG A 237 -12.32 10.66 15.68
C ARG A 237 -11.62 11.09 14.39
N SER A 238 -10.30 10.95 14.32
CA SER A 238 -9.53 11.27 13.12
C SER A 238 -9.92 10.38 11.95
N LEU A 239 -10.06 9.06 12.16
CA LEU A 239 -10.47 8.14 11.09
C LEU A 239 -11.88 8.46 10.60
N ALA A 240 -12.83 8.67 11.52
CA ALA A 240 -14.20 9.04 11.16
C ALA A 240 -14.26 10.36 10.39
N ALA A 241 -13.54 11.39 10.85
CA ALA A 241 -13.50 12.69 10.18
C ALA A 241 -12.96 12.60 8.76
N VAL A 242 -11.82 11.90 8.56
CA VAL A 242 -11.23 11.77 7.21
C VAL A 242 -12.12 10.92 6.30
N LEU A 243 -12.76 9.86 6.81
CA LEU A 243 -13.71 9.06 6.03
C LEU A 243 -14.93 9.88 5.60
N VAL A 244 -15.50 10.69 6.50
CA VAL A 244 -16.61 11.59 6.16
C VAL A 244 -16.18 12.59 5.09
N LEU A 245 -14.99 13.20 5.23
CA LEU A 245 -14.46 14.14 4.24
C LEU A 245 -14.26 13.47 2.87
N ALA A 246 -13.67 12.27 2.82
CA ALA A 246 -13.51 11.52 1.59
C ALA A 246 -14.87 11.19 0.95
N THR A 247 -15.88 10.84 1.76
CA THR A 247 -17.24 10.51 1.29
C THR A 247 -17.96 11.72 0.71
N ILE A 248 -17.89 12.85 1.39
CA ILE A 248 -18.48 14.09 0.90
C ILE A 248 -17.78 14.53 -0.38
N LEU A 249 -16.45 14.43 -0.43
CA LEU A 249 -15.67 14.87 -1.59
C LEU A 249 -15.95 14.01 -2.83
N GLU A 250 -15.80 12.69 -2.74
CA GLU A 250 -16.07 11.77 -3.86
C GLU A 250 -17.56 11.78 -4.25
N GLY A 251 -18.46 11.88 -3.26
CA GLY A 251 -19.90 12.00 -3.49
C GLY A 251 -20.28 13.28 -4.25
N ALA A 252 -19.72 14.43 -3.86
CA ALA A 252 -19.97 15.70 -4.52
C ALA A 252 -19.41 15.73 -5.95
N LEU A 253 -18.22 15.16 -6.16
CA LEU A 253 -17.62 15.09 -7.49
C LEU A 253 -18.36 14.13 -8.42
N SER A 254 -18.80 12.99 -7.89
CA SER A 254 -19.67 12.06 -8.61
C SER A 254 -21.00 12.70 -8.96
N PHE A 255 -21.62 13.43 -8.03
CA PHE A 255 -22.89 14.14 -8.26
C PHE A 255 -22.77 15.24 -9.34
N THR A 256 -21.64 15.93 -9.38
CA THR A 256 -21.36 16.97 -10.40
C THR A 256 -20.79 16.40 -11.70
N GLY A 257 -20.58 15.09 -11.79
CA GLY A 257 -20.02 14.43 -12.98
C GLY A 257 -18.55 14.80 -13.27
N ASN A 258 -17.82 15.38 -12.32
CA ASN A 258 -16.46 15.86 -12.54
C ASN A 258 -15.41 14.73 -12.38
N LEU A 259 -15.44 13.78 -13.31
CA LEU A 259 -14.54 12.62 -13.33
C LEU A 259 -13.06 13.02 -13.42
N THR A 260 -12.75 14.15 -14.06
CA THR A 260 -11.37 14.67 -14.16
C THR A 260 -10.85 15.08 -12.78
N ALA A 261 -11.65 15.80 -11.99
CA ALA A 261 -11.27 16.15 -10.62
C ALA A 261 -11.12 14.91 -9.72
N MET A 262 -11.98 13.91 -9.90
CA MET A 262 -11.85 12.62 -9.20
C MET A 262 -10.52 11.94 -9.55
N ALA A 263 -10.15 11.90 -10.83
CA ALA A 263 -8.87 11.35 -11.28
C ALA A 263 -7.66 12.12 -10.73
N VAL A 264 -7.76 13.45 -10.60
CA VAL A 264 -6.73 14.30 -9.99
C VAL A 264 -6.60 14.05 -8.48
N LEU A 265 -7.71 13.87 -7.76
CA LEU A 265 -7.70 13.60 -6.32
C LEU A 265 -7.19 12.22 -5.95
N SER A 266 -7.44 11.24 -6.82
CA SER A 266 -7.02 9.85 -6.66
C SER A 266 -5.77 9.53 -7.48
N TYR A 267 -5.05 10.56 -7.91
CA TYR A 267 -3.91 10.42 -8.80
C TYR A 267 -2.75 9.68 -8.14
N LYS A 268 -2.44 8.48 -8.67
CA LYS A 268 -1.33 7.61 -8.24
C LYS A 268 -1.22 7.53 -6.70
N SER A 269 -0.02 7.65 -6.14
CA SER A 269 0.20 7.65 -4.68
C SER A 269 0.56 9.04 -4.15
N THR A 270 -0.11 10.07 -4.68
CA THR A 270 0.14 11.48 -4.36
C THR A 270 -1.06 12.17 -3.71
N SER A 271 -2.11 11.41 -3.39
CA SER A 271 -3.38 11.89 -2.88
C SER A 271 -3.31 12.28 -1.40
N LEU A 272 -3.53 13.56 -1.08
CA LEU A 272 -3.51 14.04 0.29
C LEU A 272 -4.62 13.40 1.16
N ILE A 273 -5.81 13.19 0.60
CA ILE A 273 -6.92 12.57 1.34
C ILE A 273 -6.62 11.10 1.66
N SER A 274 -6.01 10.38 0.72
CA SER A 274 -5.54 9.00 0.94
C SER A 274 -4.45 8.94 2.01
N PHE A 275 -3.53 9.90 1.98
CA PHE A 275 -2.46 10.00 2.97
C PHE A 275 -2.98 10.28 4.37
N ALA A 276 -3.91 11.23 4.48
CA ALA A 276 -4.58 11.53 5.74
C ALA A 276 -5.36 10.31 6.25
N LEU A 277 -6.03 9.58 5.36
CA LEU A 277 -6.77 8.38 5.69
C LEU A 277 -5.83 7.26 6.15
N ALA A 278 -4.64 7.13 5.54
CA ALA A 278 -3.63 6.15 5.91
C ALA A 278 -3.06 6.44 7.30
N ALA A 279 -2.72 7.71 7.57
CA ALA A 279 -2.23 8.16 8.87
C ALA A 279 -3.28 7.95 9.97
N ALA A 280 -4.55 8.30 9.69
CA ALA A 280 -5.66 8.10 10.63
C ALA A 280 -5.95 6.61 10.86
N SER A 281 -5.88 5.78 9.82
CA SER A 281 -6.05 4.32 9.90
C SER A 281 -4.97 3.68 10.77
N LEU A 282 -3.71 4.08 10.57
CA LEU A 282 -2.61 3.60 11.40
C LEU A 282 -2.75 4.08 12.85
N LEU A 283 -3.10 5.35 13.07
CA LEU A 283 -3.32 5.86 14.41
C LEU A 283 -4.42 5.08 15.12
N PHE A 284 -5.57 4.88 14.46
CA PHE A 284 -6.67 4.05 14.96
C PHE A 284 -6.23 2.62 15.28
N ALA A 285 -5.52 1.96 14.37
CA ALA A 285 -5.04 0.60 14.59
C ALA A 285 -4.02 0.53 15.74
N ALA A 286 -3.11 1.50 15.83
CA ALA A 286 -2.08 1.52 16.86
C ALA A 286 -2.63 1.79 18.26
N THR A 287 -3.73 2.55 18.39
CA THR A 287 -4.33 2.92 19.68
C THR A 287 -5.48 2.02 20.11
N ARG A 288 -5.95 1.14 19.22
CA ARG A 288 -6.97 0.15 19.57
C ARG A 288 -6.42 -0.81 20.63
N ARG A 289 -7.13 -0.94 21.75
CA ARG A 289 -6.79 -1.90 22.81
C ARG A 289 -6.61 -3.28 22.19
N ARG A 290 -5.62 -4.04 22.67
CA ARG A 290 -5.49 -5.47 22.39
C ARG A 290 -6.74 -6.16 22.92
N ALA A 291 -7.79 -6.24 22.11
CA ALA A 291 -8.95 -7.05 22.44
C ALA A 291 -8.43 -8.47 22.70
N SER A 292 -8.93 -9.12 23.75
CA SER A 292 -8.76 -10.54 24.02
C SER A 292 -9.46 -11.37 22.93
N GLY A 293 -8.98 -11.24 21.70
CA GLY A 293 -9.51 -11.92 20.53
C GLY A 293 -9.12 -13.39 20.56
N ASN A 294 -9.89 -14.20 19.84
CA ASN A 294 -9.60 -15.62 19.64
C ASN A 294 -8.14 -15.81 19.15
N PRO A 295 -7.31 -16.60 19.87
CA PRO A 295 -5.90 -16.79 19.52
C PRO A 295 -5.72 -17.41 18.13
N ARG A 296 -6.69 -18.20 17.65
CA ARG A 296 -6.66 -18.75 16.29
C ARG A 296 -6.78 -17.64 15.24
N THR A 297 -7.74 -16.73 15.40
CA THR A 297 -7.93 -15.59 14.49
C THR A 297 -6.70 -14.68 14.49
N ALA A 298 -6.13 -14.41 15.66
CA ALA A 298 -4.88 -13.65 15.77
C ALA A 298 -3.72 -14.34 15.03
N GLY A 299 -3.61 -15.67 15.15
CA GLY A 299 -2.62 -16.48 14.45
C GLY A 299 -2.78 -16.44 12.92
N VAL A 300 -4.01 -16.51 12.42
CA VAL A 300 -4.31 -16.38 10.98
C VAL A 300 -3.94 -14.98 10.47
N ILE A 301 -4.37 -13.93 11.16
CA ILE A 301 -4.04 -12.54 10.80
C ILE A 301 -2.52 -12.36 10.70
N VAL A 302 -1.79 -12.80 11.72
CA VAL A 302 -0.33 -12.71 11.79
C VAL A 302 0.36 -13.51 10.67
N THR A 303 -0.21 -14.65 10.29
CA THR A 303 0.35 -15.51 9.24
C THR A 303 0.12 -14.91 7.87
N LEU A 304 -1.11 -14.48 7.57
CA LEU A 304 -1.43 -13.83 6.30
C LEU A 304 -0.71 -12.47 6.18
N SER A 305 -0.58 -11.69 7.26
CA SER A 305 0.08 -10.37 7.21
C SER A 305 1.59 -10.46 6.98
N THR A 306 2.20 -11.63 7.23
CA THR A 306 3.59 -11.89 6.82
C THR A 306 3.73 -12.20 5.35
N ALA A 307 2.65 -12.67 4.72
CA ALA A 307 2.60 -13.01 3.31
C ALA A 307 2.37 -11.80 2.40
N THR A 308 2.18 -10.60 2.97
CA THR A 308 1.90 -9.36 2.22
C THR A 308 2.96 -9.09 1.15
N LEU A 309 4.24 -9.26 1.46
CA LEU A 309 5.29 -9.00 0.46
C LEU A 309 5.24 -9.99 -0.70
N GLY A 310 5.05 -11.28 -0.43
CA GLY A 310 4.88 -12.30 -1.48
C GLY A 310 3.65 -12.03 -2.33
N PHE A 311 2.54 -11.60 -1.73
CA PHE A 311 1.36 -11.13 -2.45
C PHE A 311 1.72 -10.04 -3.47
N TYR A 312 2.44 -8.97 -3.07
CA TYR A 312 2.82 -7.91 -4.00
C TYR A 312 3.66 -8.43 -5.16
N VAL A 313 4.67 -9.26 -4.87
CA VAL A 313 5.55 -9.79 -5.90
C VAL A 313 4.75 -10.62 -6.91
N MET A 314 3.94 -11.57 -6.41
CA MET A 314 3.13 -12.43 -7.26
C MET A 314 2.08 -11.65 -8.05
N GLN A 315 1.40 -10.70 -7.41
CA GLN A 315 0.40 -9.85 -8.08
C GLN A 315 1.02 -9.08 -9.24
N SER A 316 2.20 -8.49 -9.05
CA SER A 316 2.93 -7.76 -10.09
C SER A 316 3.40 -8.68 -11.21
N LEU A 317 4.08 -9.79 -10.87
CA LEU A 317 4.66 -10.72 -11.86
C LEU A 317 3.60 -11.43 -12.71
N THR A 318 2.43 -11.70 -12.15
CA THR A 318 1.34 -12.39 -12.86
C THR A 318 0.34 -11.43 -13.48
N SER A 319 0.58 -10.12 -13.41
CA SER A 319 -0.38 -9.09 -13.83
C SER A 319 -0.78 -9.16 -15.30
N SER A 320 0.14 -9.54 -16.19
CA SER A 320 -0.14 -9.74 -17.60
C SER A 320 -1.10 -10.93 -17.86
N LEU A 321 -1.21 -11.88 -16.92
CA LEU A 321 -2.11 -13.03 -17.03
C LEU A 321 -3.52 -12.71 -16.55
N TRP A 322 -3.65 -12.11 -15.35
CA TRP A 322 -4.96 -11.96 -14.71
C TRP A 322 -5.68 -10.67 -15.12
N ARG A 323 -4.96 -9.58 -15.42
CA ARG A 323 -5.60 -8.28 -15.76
C ARG A 323 -6.49 -8.37 -17.01
N PRO A 324 -6.05 -8.96 -18.13
CA PRO A 324 -6.90 -9.05 -19.32
C PRO A 324 -8.18 -9.85 -19.04
N VAL A 325 -8.05 -10.98 -18.33
CA VAL A 325 -9.18 -11.84 -17.97
C VAL A 325 -10.21 -11.07 -17.13
N PHE A 326 -9.76 -10.34 -16.10
CA PHE A 326 -10.66 -9.57 -15.24
C PHE A 326 -11.29 -8.40 -16.00
N ASN A 327 -10.53 -7.68 -16.82
CA ASN A 327 -11.05 -6.58 -17.63
C ASN A 327 -12.14 -7.06 -18.60
N THR A 328 -11.91 -8.16 -19.33
CA THR A 328 -12.90 -8.74 -20.23
C THR A 328 -14.14 -9.21 -19.48
N LEU A 329 -13.97 -9.86 -18.32
CA LEU A 329 -15.09 -10.29 -17.50
C LEU A 329 -15.97 -9.11 -17.06
N LEU A 330 -15.37 -8.03 -16.55
CA LEU A 330 -16.10 -6.84 -16.10
C LEU A 330 -16.79 -6.13 -17.27
N ALA A 331 -16.13 -5.99 -18.41
CA ALA A 331 -16.72 -5.42 -19.62
C ALA A 331 -17.95 -6.23 -20.10
N ASN A 332 -17.85 -7.56 -20.09
CA ASN A 332 -18.96 -8.44 -20.50
C ASN A 332 -20.16 -8.32 -19.55
N ILE A 333 -19.94 -8.14 -18.24
CA ILE A 333 -21.01 -7.89 -17.26
C ILE A 333 -21.72 -6.58 -17.60
N LEU A 334 -20.97 -5.55 -17.99
CA LEU A 334 -21.53 -4.23 -18.29
C LEU A 334 -22.42 -4.24 -19.55
N ILE A 335 -22.13 -5.12 -20.51
CA ILE A 335 -22.85 -5.22 -21.78
C ILE A 335 -24.08 -6.15 -21.70
N SER A 336 -24.10 -7.14 -20.80
CA SER A 336 -25.06 -8.26 -20.85
C SER A 336 -26.22 -8.24 -19.83
N GLN A 337 -26.22 -7.34 -18.84
CA GLN A 337 -27.09 -7.48 -17.65
C GLN A 337 -28.06 -6.31 -17.42
N ASN A 338 -29.21 -6.59 -16.78
CA ASN A 338 -30.05 -5.59 -16.13
C ASN A 338 -29.35 -5.12 -14.84
N SER A 339 -29.23 -3.79 -14.61
CA SER A 339 -28.40 -3.17 -13.56
C SER A 339 -26.89 -3.50 -13.63
N PRO A 340 -26.24 -3.22 -14.77
CA PRO A 340 -24.87 -3.69 -15.07
C PRO A 340 -23.79 -3.13 -14.11
N ALA A 341 -23.94 -1.89 -13.65
CA ALA A 341 -22.92 -1.19 -12.87
C ALA A 341 -22.71 -1.77 -11.46
N ALA A 342 -23.78 -2.03 -10.72
CA ALA A 342 -23.70 -2.57 -9.36
C ALA A 342 -23.12 -3.99 -9.35
N ILE A 343 -23.57 -4.84 -10.28
CA ILE A 343 -23.07 -6.21 -10.43
C ILE A 343 -21.59 -6.21 -10.80
N CYS A 344 -21.17 -5.33 -11.71
CA CYS A 344 -19.76 -5.15 -12.08
C CYS A 344 -18.89 -4.81 -10.86
N ILE A 345 -19.30 -3.81 -10.05
CA ILE A 345 -18.56 -3.41 -8.85
C ILE A 345 -18.48 -4.55 -7.83
N VAL A 346 -19.61 -5.19 -7.50
CA VAL A 346 -19.64 -6.27 -6.51
C VAL A 346 -18.80 -7.45 -6.98
N THR A 347 -18.94 -7.87 -8.24
CA THR A 347 -18.18 -8.98 -8.82
C THR A 347 -16.69 -8.69 -8.83
N GLY A 348 -16.28 -7.49 -9.27
CA GLY A 348 -14.87 -7.11 -9.25
C GLY A 348 -14.29 -7.07 -7.84
N ILE A 349 -15.03 -6.58 -6.83
CA ILE A 349 -14.59 -6.62 -5.43
C ILE A 349 -14.41 -8.07 -4.97
N VAL A 350 -15.41 -8.93 -5.16
CA VAL A 350 -15.37 -10.32 -4.70
C VAL A 350 -14.19 -11.06 -5.33
N ILE A 351 -14.03 -10.98 -6.65
CA ILE A 351 -12.93 -11.65 -7.36
C ILE A 351 -11.57 -11.12 -6.88
N SER A 352 -11.43 -9.81 -6.67
CA SER A 352 -10.20 -9.20 -6.14
C SER A 352 -9.83 -9.75 -4.76
N ILE A 353 -10.82 -9.87 -3.86
CA ILE A 353 -10.60 -10.40 -2.51
C ILE A 353 -10.22 -11.88 -2.56
N VAL A 354 -10.93 -12.69 -3.36
CA VAL A 354 -10.63 -14.12 -3.53
C VAL A 354 -9.22 -14.31 -4.10
N PHE A 355 -8.87 -13.54 -5.13
CA PHE A 355 -7.53 -13.56 -5.74
C PHE A 355 -6.44 -13.18 -4.74
N ALA A 356 -6.63 -12.11 -3.97
CA ALA A 356 -5.69 -11.68 -2.95
C ALA A 356 -5.50 -12.74 -1.86
N LEU A 357 -6.59 -13.35 -1.40
CA LEU A 357 -6.55 -14.42 -0.41
C LEU A 357 -5.80 -15.64 -0.95
N ALA A 358 -6.01 -16.03 -2.21
CA ALA A 358 -5.29 -17.14 -2.83
C ALA A 358 -3.77 -16.88 -2.83
N LEU A 359 -3.33 -15.69 -3.27
CA LEU A 359 -1.93 -15.30 -3.26
C LEU A 359 -1.33 -15.27 -1.84
N LEU A 360 -2.06 -14.73 -0.86
CA LEU A 360 -1.61 -14.73 0.55
C LEU A 360 -1.46 -16.15 1.11
N ILE A 361 -2.37 -17.06 0.76
CA ILE A 361 -2.31 -18.47 1.19
C ILE A 361 -1.11 -19.18 0.57
N ILE A 362 -0.83 -18.93 -0.72
CA ILE A 362 0.32 -19.51 -1.42
C ILE A 362 1.63 -19.12 -0.73
N ASP A 363 1.86 -17.83 -0.47
CA ASP A 363 3.09 -17.38 0.21
C ASP A 363 3.14 -17.82 1.68
N ALA A 364 2.00 -17.84 2.38
CA ALA A 364 1.93 -18.37 3.73
C ALA A 364 2.33 -19.85 3.78
N ALA A 365 1.84 -20.67 2.83
CA ALA A 365 2.19 -22.09 2.71
C ALA A 365 3.69 -22.27 2.40
N ARG A 366 4.23 -21.52 1.44
CA ARG A 366 5.67 -21.50 1.11
C ARG A 366 6.52 -21.17 2.33
N SER A 367 6.14 -20.14 3.08
CA SER A 367 6.82 -19.72 4.30
C SER A 367 6.70 -20.72 5.46
N LEU A 368 5.67 -21.56 5.47
CA LEU A 368 5.55 -22.67 6.44
C LEU A 368 6.47 -23.83 6.09
N ILE A 369 6.59 -24.17 4.80
CA ILE A 369 7.49 -25.22 4.31
C ILE A 369 8.95 -24.86 4.62
N GLU A 370 9.38 -23.64 4.31
CA GLU A 370 10.75 -23.18 4.60
C GLU A 370 11.08 -23.27 6.09
N ARG A 371 10.12 -22.96 6.97
CA ARG A 371 10.29 -23.05 8.42
C ARG A 371 10.39 -24.49 8.93
N LYS A 372 9.72 -25.45 8.29
CA LYS A 372 9.85 -26.86 8.64
C LYS A 372 11.22 -27.41 8.23
N LEU A 373 11.68 -27.07 7.02
CA LEU A 373 12.98 -27.50 6.50
C LEU A 373 14.16 -26.99 7.34
N LYS A 374 14.08 -25.78 7.91
CA LYS A 374 15.12 -25.22 8.79
C LYS A 374 15.15 -25.81 10.21
N ARG A 375 14.15 -26.61 10.59
CA ARG A 375 14.05 -27.25 11.92
C ARG A 375 14.45 -28.72 11.88
N GLN A 376 14.53 -29.29 10.69
CA GLN A 376 15.21 -30.54 10.40
C GLN A 376 16.70 -30.23 10.21
#